data_AF-A0A972CC86-F1
#
_entry.id   AF-A0A972CC86-F1
#
_cell.length_a   1.000
_cell.length_b   1.000
_cell.length_c   1.000
_cell.angle_alpha   90.00
_cell.angle_beta   90.00
_cell.angle_gamma   90.00
#
_symmetry.space_group_name_H-M   'P 1'
#
loop_
_entity.id
_entity.type
_entity.pdbx_description
1 polymer ?
#
loop_
_entity_poly.entity_id
_entity_poly.type
_entity_poly.pdbx_seq_one_letter_code
_entity_poly.pdbx_strand_id
1 'polypeptide(L)'
;MDKTTVDRIICEYLPKIYRFSVNKAFGYYEAEEICSSIVDEAYKSLLSADEVYSLDTYIWRICEHVYSKYVAEKRSASAYLLTPSLYRRLTTTPSR
;
A
#
# COMPACT_ATOMS: atom_id res chain seq x y z
N MET A 1 -9.26 -16.74 -10.49
CA MET A 1 -9.79 -17.64 -9.42
C MET A 1 -11.24 -17.30 -9.07
N ASP A 2 -11.99 -18.20 -8.42
CA ASP A 2 -13.34 -17.86 -7.90
C ASP A 2 -13.27 -16.99 -6.63
N LYS A 3 -14.32 -16.20 -6.39
CA LYS A 3 -14.35 -15.25 -5.27
C LYS A 3 -14.17 -15.92 -3.91
N THR A 4 -14.80 -17.07 -3.67
CA THR A 4 -14.78 -17.74 -2.37
C THR A 4 -13.38 -18.28 -2.04
N THR A 5 -12.66 -18.78 -3.04
CA THR A 5 -11.26 -19.17 -2.88
C THR A 5 -10.37 -17.97 -2.58
N VAL A 6 -10.55 -16.85 -3.28
CA VAL A 6 -9.80 -15.62 -3.01
C VAL A 6 -10.07 -15.09 -1.60
N ASP A 7 -11.34 -15.07 -1.17
CA ASP A 7 -11.72 -14.66 0.19
C ASP A 7 -10.99 -15.50 1.25
N ARG A 8 -10.93 -16.83 1.06
CA ARG A 8 -10.19 -17.73 1.96
C ARG A 8 -8.69 -17.41 2.00
N ILE A 9 -8.06 -17.26 0.83
CA ILE A 9 -6.63 -16.96 0.73
C ILE A 9 -6.34 -15.63 1.43
N ILE A 10 -7.12 -14.59 1.15
CA ILE A 10 -6.90 -13.27 1.73
C ILE A 10 -7.09 -13.31 3.25
N CYS A 11 -8.11 -13.99 3.77
CA CYS A 11 -8.29 -14.19 5.20
C CYS A 11 -7.10 -14.91 5.86
N GLU A 12 -6.53 -15.92 5.21
CA GLU A 12 -5.36 -16.65 5.71
C GLU A 12 -4.09 -15.78 5.72
N TYR A 13 -3.91 -14.97 4.70
CA TYR A 13 -2.71 -14.13 4.54
C TYR A 13 -2.82 -12.78 5.23
N LEU A 14 -4.00 -12.32 5.61
CA LEU A 14 -4.23 -11.02 6.24
C LEU A 14 -3.31 -10.78 7.46
N PRO A 15 -3.13 -11.72 8.41
CA PRO A 15 -2.19 -11.52 9.52
C PRO A 15 -0.73 -11.38 9.06
N LYS A 16 -0.33 -12.11 8.01
CA LYS A 16 1.03 -12.04 7.44
C LYS A 16 1.27 -10.70 6.75
N ILE A 17 0.29 -10.21 5.98
CA ILE A 17 0.32 -8.92 5.30
C ILE A 17 0.32 -7.78 6.33
N TYR A 18 -0.48 -7.88 7.37
CA TYR A 18 -0.49 -6.89 8.44
C TYR A 18 0.86 -6.84 9.16
N ARG A 19 1.44 -8.00 9.51
CA ARG A 19 2.78 -8.08 10.10
C ARG A 19 3.85 -7.47 9.20
N PHE A 20 3.79 -7.70 7.89
CA PHE A 20 4.68 -7.05 6.92
C PHE A 20 4.55 -5.52 6.98
N SER A 21 3.32 -5.02 6.99
CA SER A 21 3.03 -3.58 6.98
C SER A 21 3.51 -2.89 8.26
N VAL A 22 3.26 -3.49 9.43
CA VAL A 22 3.75 -2.98 10.73
C VAL A 22 5.28 -2.91 10.77
N ASN A 23 5.98 -3.89 10.19
CA ASN A 23 7.44 -3.89 10.16
C ASN A 23 8.04 -2.80 9.26
N LYS A 24 7.26 -2.26 8.30
CA LYS A 24 7.72 -1.29 7.30
C LYS A 24 7.25 0.14 7.59
N ALA A 25 6.21 0.30 8.40
CA ALA A 25 5.62 1.57 8.77
C ALA A 25 6.31 2.21 9.99
N PHE A 26 6.20 3.54 10.13
CA PHE A 26 6.66 4.28 11.30
C PHE A 26 5.60 4.35 12.42
N GLY A 27 4.38 3.88 12.17
CA GLY A 27 3.29 3.84 13.15
C GLY A 27 2.08 3.05 12.65
N TYR A 28 1.11 2.81 13.55
CA TYR A 28 -0.04 1.93 13.26
C TYR A 28 -0.95 2.46 12.17
N TYR A 29 -1.18 3.78 12.11
CA TYR A 29 -2.01 4.39 11.06
C TYR A 29 -1.44 4.13 9.65
N GLU A 30 -0.13 4.40 9.48
CA GLU A 30 0.57 4.11 8.22
C GLU A 30 0.59 2.60 7.92
N ALA A 31 0.72 1.75 8.94
CA ALA A 31 0.66 0.31 8.75
C ALA A 31 -0.71 -0.14 8.22
N GLU A 32 -1.80 0.42 8.72
CA GLU A 32 -3.16 0.13 8.24
C GLU A 32 -3.38 0.61 6.81
N GLU A 33 -2.89 1.80 6.45
CA GLU A 33 -2.95 2.30 5.06
C GLU A 33 -2.20 1.38 4.09
N ILE A 34 -0.98 0.99 4.43
CA ILE A 34 -0.16 0.08 3.61
C ILE A 34 -0.85 -1.29 3.51
N CYS A 35 -1.32 -1.83 4.65
CA CYS A 35 -1.97 -3.14 4.70
C CYS A 35 -3.23 -3.18 3.84
N SER A 36 -4.10 -2.17 3.96
CA SER A 36 -5.32 -2.05 3.17
C SER A 36 -5.01 -2.01 1.67
N SER A 37 -4.01 -1.21 1.29
CA SER A 37 -3.57 -1.10 -0.10
C SER A 37 -3.04 -2.43 -0.66
N ILE A 38 -2.27 -3.18 0.14
CA ILE A 38 -1.77 -4.50 -0.26
C ILE A 38 -2.92 -5.49 -0.42
N VAL A 39 -3.86 -5.52 0.52
CA VAL A 39 -5.01 -6.44 0.48
C VAL A 39 -5.88 -6.18 -0.75
N ASP A 40 -6.17 -4.92 -1.07
CA ASP A 40 -6.94 -4.55 -2.26
C ASP A 40 -6.26 -5.00 -3.56
N GLU A 41 -4.96 -4.74 -3.70
CA GLU A 41 -4.19 -5.16 -4.88
C GLU A 41 -4.09 -6.69 -4.97
N ALA A 42 -3.82 -7.36 -3.85
CA ALA A 42 -3.75 -8.82 -3.79
C ALA A 42 -5.08 -9.47 -4.17
N TYR A 43 -6.21 -8.93 -3.69
CA TYR A 43 -7.55 -9.43 -4.00
C TYR A 43 -7.85 -9.31 -5.51
N LYS A 44 -7.62 -8.13 -6.08
CA LYS A 44 -7.81 -7.87 -7.52
C LYS A 44 -6.92 -8.77 -8.37
N SER A 45 -5.65 -8.91 -7.99
CA SER A 45 -4.66 -9.72 -8.71
C SER A 45 -4.98 -11.21 -8.67
N LEU A 46 -5.45 -11.74 -7.53
CA LEU A 46 -5.85 -13.15 -7.41
C LEU A 46 -7.13 -13.47 -8.20
N LEU A 47 -8.07 -12.53 -8.28
CA LEU A 47 -9.27 -12.71 -9.10
C LEU A 47 -8.93 -12.82 -10.59
N SER A 48 -8.01 -11.99 -11.07
CA SER A 48 -7.58 -11.96 -12.48
C SER A 48 -6.53 -13.02 -12.84
N ALA A 49 -5.90 -13.64 -11.84
CA ALA A 49 -4.92 -14.70 -12.07
C ALA A 49 -5.59 -16.01 -12.55
N ASP A 50 -5.07 -16.56 -13.65
CA ASP A 50 -5.42 -17.89 -14.17
C ASP A 50 -4.74 -19.00 -13.37
N GLU A 51 -3.40 -18.97 -13.27
CA GLU A 51 -2.61 -19.91 -12.47
C GLU A 51 -1.59 -19.19 -11.61
N VAL A 52 -1.53 -19.57 -10.32
CA VAL A 52 -0.51 -19.10 -9.38
C VAL A 52 0.29 -20.30 -8.89
N TYR A 53 1.55 -20.40 -9.32
CA TYR A 53 2.42 -21.52 -8.99
C TYR A 53 2.78 -21.60 -7.50
N SER A 54 3.02 -20.44 -6.87
CA SER A 54 3.32 -20.33 -5.43
C SER A 54 2.62 -19.10 -4.87
N LEU A 55 1.61 -19.34 -4.03
CA LEU A 55 0.85 -18.27 -3.38
C LEU A 55 1.74 -17.39 -2.49
N ASP A 56 2.63 -17.99 -1.69
CA ASP A 56 3.52 -17.21 -0.81
C ASP A 56 4.40 -16.24 -1.62
N THR A 57 5.04 -16.73 -2.68
CA THR A 57 5.90 -15.90 -3.54
C THR A 57 5.08 -14.80 -4.24
N TYR A 58 3.88 -15.15 -4.69
CA TYR A 58 2.99 -14.24 -5.39
C TYR A 58 2.52 -13.09 -4.49
N ILE A 59 2.00 -13.42 -3.31
CA ILE A 59 1.56 -12.42 -2.31
C ILE A 59 2.75 -11.55 -1.87
N TRP A 60 3.91 -12.14 -1.61
CA TRP A 60 5.08 -11.37 -1.19
C TRP A 60 5.55 -10.36 -2.25
N ARG A 61 5.49 -10.72 -3.55
CA ARG A 61 5.78 -9.79 -4.65
C ARG A 61 4.81 -8.61 -4.67
N ILE A 62 3.53 -8.85 -4.43
CA ILE A 62 2.52 -7.79 -4.35
C ILE A 62 2.82 -6.87 -3.16
N CYS A 63 3.15 -7.44 -1.99
CA CYS A 63 3.54 -6.66 -0.81
C CYS A 63 4.70 -5.69 -1.12
N GLU A 64 5.79 -6.20 -1.70
CA GLU A 64 6.97 -5.37 -2.04
C GLU A 64 6.66 -4.34 -3.14
N HIS A 65 5.85 -4.69 -4.13
CA HIS A 65 5.44 -3.77 -5.19
C HIS A 65 4.61 -2.59 -4.65
N VAL A 66 3.55 -2.89 -3.90
CA VAL A 66 2.66 -1.87 -3.33
C VAL A 66 3.42 -0.99 -2.34
N TYR A 67 4.27 -1.58 -1.49
CA TYR A 67 5.09 -0.82 -0.56
C TYR A 67 6.08 0.12 -1.28
N SER A 68 6.73 -0.37 -2.35
CA SER A 68 7.64 0.47 -3.14
C SER A 68 6.93 1.68 -3.73
N LYS A 69 5.70 1.49 -4.23
CA LYS A 69 4.85 2.57 -4.72
C LYS A 69 4.48 3.56 -3.62
N TYR A 70 4.06 3.07 -2.45
CA TYR A 70 3.77 3.90 -1.28
C TYR A 70 4.95 4.80 -0.88
N VAL A 71 6.16 4.24 -0.80
CA VAL A 71 7.37 5.01 -0.46
C VAL A 71 7.69 6.07 -1.51
N ALA A 72 7.51 5.75 -2.80
CA ALA A 72 7.74 6.70 -3.89
C ALA A 72 6.73 7.86 -3.86
N GLU A 73 5.47 7.58 -3.59
CA GLU A 73 4.41 8.59 -3.43
C GLU A 73 4.68 9.48 -2.21
N LYS A 74 5.05 8.89 -1.08
CA LYS A 74 5.38 9.63 0.14
C LYS A 74 6.59 10.55 -0.05
N ARG A 75 7.64 10.07 -0.71
CA ARG A 75 8.80 10.90 -1.09
C ARG A 75 8.39 12.07 -1.98
N SER A 76 7.54 11.82 -2.97
CA SER A 76 7.04 12.84 -3.88
C SER A 76 6.20 13.89 -3.14
N ALA A 77 5.28 13.45 -2.27
CA ALA A 77 4.45 14.34 -1.45
C ALA A 77 5.29 15.23 -0.54
N SER A 78 6.30 14.67 0.15
CA SER A 78 7.23 15.46 0.94
C SER A 78 8.06 16.43 0.10
N ALA A 79 8.46 16.05 -1.12
CA ALA A 79 9.19 16.92 -2.03
C ALA A 79 8.35 18.14 -2.48
N TYR A 80 7.05 17.97 -2.76
CA TYR A 80 6.18 19.11 -3.10
C TYR A 80 6.06 20.13 -1.97
N LEU A 81 5.96 19.67 -0.72
CA LEU A 81 5.92 20.55 0.46
C LEU A 81 7.23 21.33 0.67
N LEU A 82 8.36 20.77 0.23
CA LEU A 82 9.67 21.40 0.32
C LEU A 82 9.99 22.33 -0.86
N THR A 83 9.15 22.39 -1.91
CA THR A 83 9.34 23.39 -2.97
C THR A 83 9.05 24.79 -2.42
N PRO A 84 10.00 25.74 -2.50
CA PRO A 84 9.80 27.10 -2.00
C PRO A 84 8.59 27.82 -2.65
N SER A 85 8.21 27.39 -3.86
CA SER A 85 7.10 27.93 -4.64
C SER A 85 5.71 27.56 -4.11
N LEU A 86 5.51 26.37 -3.53
CA LEU A 86 4.24 25.95 -2.93
C LEU A 86 4.09 26.41 -1.48
N TYR A 87 5.18 26.38 -0.69
CA TYR A 87 5.19 26.93 0.67
C TYR A 87 4.79 28.41 0.66
N ARG A 88 5.36 29.21 -0.25
CA ARG A 88 5.02 30.63 -0.41
C ARG A 88 3.55 30.84 -0.76
N ARG A 89 2.91 29.97 -1.54
CA ARG A 89 1.48 30.08 -1.90
C ARG A 89 0.54 29.73 -0.73
N LEU A 90 0.90 28.75 0.08
CA LEU A 90 0.08 28.30 1.22
C LEU A 90 0.18 29.25 2.43
N THR A 91 1.34 29.91 2.62
CA THR A 91 1.53 30.91 3.69
C THR A 91 1.13 32.33 3.27
N THR A 92 0.84 32.57 1.98
CA THR A 92 0.21 33.80 1.51
C THR A 92 -1.31 33.62 1.45
N THR A 93 -1.95 33.34 2.58
CA THR A 93 -3.35 33.74 2.74
C THR A 93 -3.37 35.26 2.98
N PRO A 94 -4.19 36.05 2.27
CA PRO A 94 -4.23 37.48 2.48
C PRO A 94 -4.78 37.75 3.89
N SER A 95 -3.98 38.35 4.76
CA SER A 95 -4.52 38.95 5.98
C SER A 95 -5.35 40.16 5.54
N ARG A 96 -6.67 40.01 5.51
CA ARG A 96 -7.64 41.11 5.65
C ARG A 96 -9.02 40.56 5.92
#